data_AF-A0A954IDF8-F1
#
_entry.id   AF-A0A954IDF8-F1
#
_cell.length_a   1.000
_cell.length_b   1.000
_cell.length_c   1.000
_cell.angle_alpha   90.00
_cell.angle_beta   90.00
_cell.angle_gamma   90.00
#
_symmetry.space_group_name_H-M   'P 1'
#
loop_
_entity.id
_entity.type
_entity.pdbx_description
1 polymer ?
#
loop_
_entity_poly.entity_id
_entity_poly.type
_entity_poly.pdbx_seq_one_letter_code
_entity_poly.pdbx_strand_id
1 'polypeptide(L)'
;MLSSQWISRCPSTVAAIVTVLIGTAALAQPNNTRISSSGPDFDNLNRILMDRDSVAPPAGLGGNGFLGQRSDVDLSKVDVNKLKNLMKEAVDESSRLFNLLETDSRRNLQLTPLVTDLLRLRAQAARLYEAVNSRSDLNYIVTDFRQLDSDWRLLSHRISQTPQLSRGTLDSVERIDRIDREVGTLFKIDPTLDSRELLHQTAMLASALRNLADDIQLDPNVGNRMNNLVMETRKLEQQVRRVERLILDQASYDYIVSEYNRFSSMWGTLLPQLRQS
;
A
#
# COMPACT_ATOMS: atom_id res chain seq x y z
N MET A 1 37.38 -32.71 -12.23
CA MET A 1 37.82 -31.82 -11.10
C MET A 1 37.68 -30.33 -11.44
N LEU A 2 36.61 -29.91 -12.15
CA LEU A 2 36.33 -28.51 -12.49
C LEU A 2 34.81 -28.28 -12.60
N SER A 3 34.06 -28.36 -11.49
CA SER A 3 32.60 -28.08 -11.53
C SER A 3 32.02 -27.62 -10.18
N SER A 4 32.69 -26.74 -9.44
CA SER A 4 32.19 -26.30 -8.11
C SER A 4 32.26 -24.79 -7.83
N GLN A 5 32.45 -23.93 -8.84
CA GLN A 5 32.55 -22.47 -8.62
C GLN A 5 31.32 -21.63 -9.00
N TRP A 6 30.24 -22.22 -9.53
CA TRP A 6 29.07 -21.45 -9.99
C TRP A 6 27.95 -21.26 -8.95
N ILE A 7 28.00 -21.91 -7.78
CA ILE A 7 26.87 -21.94 -6.82
C ILE A 7 26.89 -20.77 -5.81
N SER A 8 27.93 -19.93 -5.77
CA SER A 8 28.08 -18.91 -4.71
C SER A 8 27.47 -17.53 -5.01
N ARG A 9 26.82 -17.31 -6.15
CA ARG A 9 26.25 -16.00 -6.50
C ARG A 9 24.75 -16.10 -6.77
N CYS A 10 23.98 -15.46 -5.88
CA CYS A 10 22.56 -15.08 -6.03
C CYS A 10 21.44 -15.97 -5.43
N PRO A 11 21.46 -16.29 -4.11
CA PRO A 11 20.20 -16.48 -3.36
C PRO A 11 19.71 -15.20 -2.65
N SER A 12 20.63 -14.28 -2.31
CA SER A 12 20.31 -13.12 -1.44
C SER A 12 19.61 -11.96 -2.15
N THR A 13 19.74 -11.83 -3.47
CA THR A 13 19.15 -10.72 -4.23
C THR A 13 17.65 -10.89 -4.47
N VAL A 14 17.17 -12.11 -4.68
CA VAL A 14 15.74 -12.37 -4.95
C VAL A 14 14.90 -12.25 -3.68
N ALA A 15 15.41 -12.74 -2.54
CA ALA A 15 14.76 -12.57 -1.23
C ALA A 15 14.69 -11.09 -0.80
N ALA A 16 15.69 -10.28 -1.16
CA ALA A 16 15.69 -8.85 -0.90
C ALA A 16 14.63 -8.11 -1.75
N ILE A 17 14.46 -8.46 -3.02
CA ILE A 17 13.49 -7.80 -3.91
C ILE A 17 12.04 -8.05 -3.47
N VAL A 18 11.67 -9.27 -3.04
CA VAL A 18 10.29 -9.54 -2.59
C VAL A 18 9.99 -8.95 -1.21
N THR A 19 10.97 -8.91 -0.31
CA THR A 19 10.80 -8.24 0.99
C THR A 19 10.70 -6.72 0.83
N VAL A 20 11.44 -6.14 -0.12
CA VAL A 20 11.32 -4.71 -0.46
C VAL A 20 9.98 -4.43 -1.12
N LEU A 21 9.49 -5.25 -2.05
CA LEU A 21 8.20 -5.02 -2.73
C LEU A 21 6.98 -5.04 -1.80
N ILE A 22 6.97 -5.93 -0.80
CA ILE A 22 5.88 -5.99 0.20
C ILE A 22 5.96 -4.80 1.18
N GLY A 23 7.17 -4.25 1.41
CA GLY A 23 7.37 -3.00 2.14
C GLY A 23 7.10 -1.74 1.31
N THR A 24 7.30 -1.77 0.00
CA THR A 24 7.14 -0.61 -0.91
C THR A 24 5.75 -0.48 -1.51
N ALA A 25 4.84 -1.45 -1.32
CA ALA A 25 3.41 -1.21 -1.55
C ALA A 25 2.88 -0.02 -0.70
N ALA A 26 3.61 0.28 0.37
CA ALA A 26 3.42 1.39 1.27
C ALA A 26 4.35 2.60 0.93
N LEU A 27 5.01 2.69 -0.22
CA LEU A 27 5.97 3.76 -0.52
C LEU A 27 5.86 4.21 -1.98
N ALA A 28 4.84 5.00 -2.30
CA ALA A 28 4.85 5.83 -3.50
C ALA A 28 4.69 7.30 -3.10
N GLN A 29 5.81 7.98 -2.81
CA GLN A 29 5.90 9.43 -2.97
C GLN A 29 6.75 9.74 -4.21
N PRO A 30 6.39 10.77 -4.99
CA PRO A 30 7.10 11.12 -6.21
C PRO A 30 8.36 11.91 -5.85
N ASN A 31 9.53 11.37 -6.16
CA ASN A 31 10.73 12.19 -6.28
C ASN A 31 11.39 11.96 -7.63
N ASN A 32 11.38 13.04 -8.38
CA ASN A 32 11.88 13.22 -9.73
C ASN A 32 13.41 13.18 -9.72
N THR A 33 14.01 12.01 -9.95
CA THR A 33 15.39 11.91 -10.44
C THR A 33 15.45 10.91 -11.58
N ARG A 34 15.71 11.46 -12.76
CA ARG A 34 16.07 10.75 -14.01
C ARG A 34 17.19 9.74 -13.71
N ILE A 35 16.84 8.47 -13.66
CA ILE A 35 17.75 7.35 -13.90
C ILE A 35 17.09 6.55 -15.02
N SER A 36 17.69 6.62 -16.21
CA SER A 36 17.38 5.76 -17.33
C SER A 36 17.79 4.33 -16.98
N SER A 37 16.87 3.57 -16.42
CA SER A 37 16.94 2.11 -16.39
C SER A 37 15.98 1.55 -17.44
N SER A 38 16.54 0.74 -18.33
CA SER A 38 15.81 -0.12 -19.25
C SER A 38 15.06 -1.17 -18.45
N GLY A 39 13.86 -0.81 -17.99
CA GLY A 39 12.90 -1.72 -17.35
C GLY A 39 12.01 -2.43 -18.39
N PRO A 40 11.43 -3.59 -18.04
CA PRO A 40 10.62 -4.38 -18.95
C PRO A 40 9.30 -3.66 -19.29
N ASP A 41 9.21 -3.21 -20.54
CA ASP A 41 8.04 -3.24 -21.42
C ASP A 41 6.67 -2.84 -20.82
N PHE A 42 6.62 -1.69 -20.12
CA PHE A 42 5.36 -1.05 -19.72
C PHE A 42 4.54 -0.54 -20.90
N ASP A 43 5.20 -0.30 -22.04
CA ASP A 43 4.54 0.07 -23.30
C ASP A 43 3.57 -1.02 -23.78
N ASN A 44 3.78 -2.29 -23.38
CA ASN A 44 2.88 -3.38 -23.73
C ASN A 44 1.56 -3.36 -22.93
N LEU A 45 1.54 -2.87 -21.69
CA LEU A 45 0.30 -2.74 -20.90
C LEU A 45 -0.58 -1.58 -21.41
N ASN A 46 0.05 -0.46 -21.76
CA ASN A 46 -0.66 0.62 -22.45
C ASN A 46 -1.12 0.17 -23.85
N ARG A 47 -0.35 -0.67 -24.55
CA ARG A 47 -0.76 -1.24 -25.84
C ARG A 47 -1.88 -2.27 -25.70
N ILE A 48 -1.94 -3.08 -24.62
CA ILE A 48 -3.07 -3.98 -24.35
C ILE A 48 -4.34 -3.19 -23.96
N LEU A 49 -4.19 -2.04 -23.32
CA LEU A 49 -5.30 -1.13 -23.02
C LEU A 49 -5.74 -0.29 -24.24
N MET A 50 -4.85 -0.01 -25.19
CA MET A 50 -5.15 0.77 -26.41
C MET A 50 -5.46 -0.07 -27.65
N ASP A 51 -5.01 -1.32 -27.75
CA ASP A 51 -5.35 -2.25 -28.85
C ASP A 51 -6.73 -2.92 -28.65
N ARG A 52 -7.55 -2.35 -27.77
CA ARG A 52 -8.98 -2.61 -27.67
C ARG A 52 -9.82 -1.63 -28.49
N ASP A 53 -9.20 -0.59 -29.06
CA ASP A 53 -9.85 0.44 -29.87
C ASP A 53 -9.86 0.13 -31.39
N SER A 54 -9.28 -0.99 -31.83
CA SER A 54 -9.21 -1.40 -33.25
C SER A 54 -10.31 -2.41 -33.66
N VAL A 55 -11.13 -2.87 -32.72
CA VAL A 55 -12.37 -3.61 -33.01
C VAL A 55 -13.51 -2.60 -32.98
N ALA A 56 -14.10 -2.35 -34.15
CA ALA A 56 -15.30 -1.53 -34.27
C ALA A 56 -16.33 -1.95 -33.20
N PRO A 57 -16.76 -1.05 -32.30
CA PRO A 57 -17.66 -1.42 -31.24
C PRO A 57 -18.99 -1.87 -31.86
N PRO A 58 -19.59 -2.99 -31.39
CA PRO A 58 -20.99 -3.24 -31.69
C PRO A 58 -21.79 -2.03 -31.20
N ALA A 59 -22.46 -1.36 -32.13
CA ALA A 59 -23.33 -0.24 -31.84
C ALA A 59 -24.38 -0.68 -30.80
N GLY A 60 -24.22 -0.28 -29.54
CA GLY A 60 -25.24 -0.58 -28.53
C GLY A 60 -24.85 -0.57 -27.05
N LEU A 61 -23.62 -0.25 -26.64
CA LEU A 61 -23.27 -0.19 -25.22
C LEU A 61 -22.64 1.17 -24.89
N GLY A 62 -23.44 2.03 -24.26
CA GLY A 62 -23.01 3.35 -23.79
C GLY A 62 -21.85 3.23 -22.82
N GLY A 63 -20.67 3.65 -23.26
CA GLY A 63 -19.48 3.84 -22.44
C GLY A 63 -19.70 5.01 -21.48
N ASN A 64 -20.33 4.72 -20.36
CA ASN A 64 -20.42 5.61 -19.21
C ASN A 64 -19.67 4.94 -18.05
N GLY A 65 -18.62 5.58 -17.53
CA GLY A 65 -18.17 5.31 -16.17
C GLY A 65 -16.77 4.69 -16.00
N PHE A 66 -15.72 5.31 -16.54
CA PHE A 66 -14.35 5.08 -16.04
C PHE A 66 -13.82 6.26 -15.19
N LEU A 67 -14.56 7.38 -15.16
CA LEU A 67 -14.35 8.43 -14.18
C LEU A 67 -15.26 8.11 -13.01
N GLY A 68 -14.67 7.59 -11.93
CA GLY A 68 -15.36 7.22 -10.70
C GLY A 68 -16.42 8.25 -10.37
N GLN A 69 -17.67 7.79 -10.30
CA GLN A 69 -18.83 8.60 -9.99
C GLN A 69 -18.52 9.29 -8.66
N ARG A 70 -18.15 10.57 -8.72
CA ARG A 70 -17.96 11.39 -7.52
C ARG A 70 -19.33 11.47 -6.89
N SER A 71 -19.60 10.60 -5.94
CA SER A 71 -20.76 10.70 -5.07
C SER A 71 -20.73 12.11 -4.51
N ASP A 72 -21.68 12.95 -4.93
CA ASP A 72 -21.79 14.30 -4.41
C ASP A 72 -22.22 14.15 -2.95
N VAL A 73 -21.22 14.21 -2.07
CA VAL A 73 -21.44 14.02 -0.64
C VAL A 73 -22.22 15.23 -0.16
N ASP A 74 -23.40 15.01 0.40
CA ASP A 74 -24.18 16.06 1.06
C ASP A 74 -23.45 16.56 2.33
N LEU A 75 -22.55 17.53 2.13
CA LEU A 75 -21.72 18.14 3.19
C LEU A 75 -22.54 19.04 4.13
N SER A 76 -23.79 19.36 3.79
CA SER A 76 -24.65 20.21 4.63
C SER A 76 -25.01 19.55 5.98
N LYS A 77 -24.89 18.22 6.06
CA LYS A 77 -25.18 17.42 7.26
C LYS A 77 -23.98 17.20 8.17
N VAL A 78 -22.80 17.73 7.83
CA VAL A 78 -21.58 17.55 8.63
C VAL A 78 -21.66 18.40 9.89
N ASP A 79 -21.57 17.76 11.07
CA ASP A 79 -21.46 18.47 12.35
C ASP A 79 -20.06 19.10 12.48
N VAL A 80 -19.98 20.38 12.12
CA VAL A 80 -18.73 21.17 12.15
C VAL A 80 -18.15 21.27 13.56
N ASN A 81 -18.96 21.27 14.61
CA ASN A 81 -18.46 21.38 15.98
C ASN A 81 -17.80 20.06 16.41
N LYS A 82 -18.43 18.92 16.08
CA LYS A 82 -17.81 17.62 16.29
C LYS A 82 -16.53 17.46 15.49
N LEU A 83 -16.53 17.88 14.21
CA LEU A 83 -15.34 17.88 13.36
C LEU A 83 -14.19 18.69 13.98
N LYS A 84 -14.48 19.91 14.48
CA LYS A 84 -13.48 20.75 15.17
C LYS A 84 -12.85 20.06 16.37
N ASN A 85 -13.67 19.41 17.19
CA ASN A 85 -13.19 18.70 18.38
C ASN A 85 -12.30 17.51 18.00
N LEU A 86 -12.71 16.73 17.00
CA LEU A 86 -11.90 15.60 16.50
C LEU A 86 -10.59 16.07 15.87
N MET A 87 -10.61 17.12 15.05
CA MET A 87 -9.39 17.68 14.45
C MET A 87 -8.43 18.24 15.50
N LYS A 88 -8.96 18.88 16.55
CA LYS A 88 -8.14 19.31 17.68
C LYS A 88 -7.49 18.10 18.38
N GLU A 89 -8.28 17.06 18.67
CA GLU A 89 -7.77 15.84 19.29
C GLU A 89 -6.70 15.16 18.43
N ALA A 90 -6.84 15.15 17.11
CA ALA A 90 -5.83 14.64 16.18
C ALA A 90 -4.51 15.43 16.24
N VAL A 91 -4.58 16.76 16.32
CA VAL A 91 -3.39 17.63 16.45
C VAL A 91 -2.68 17.42 17.79
N ASP A 92 -3.46 17.30 18.87
CA ASP A 92 -2.93 17.04 20.21
C ASP A 92 -2.29 15.64 20.30
N GLU A 93 -2.96 14.61 19.79
CA GLU A 93 -2.48 13.24 19.82
C GLU A 93 -1.29 13.02 18.86
N SER A 94 -1.25 13.64 17.68
CA SER A 94 -0.07 13.59 16.80
C SER A 94 1.16 14.28 17.41
N SER A 95 0.97 15.33 18.21
CA SER A 95 2.04 15.96 18.99
C SER A 95 2.57 15.03 20.10
N ARG A 96 1.66 14.29 20.77
CA ARG A 96 2.03 13.26 21.74
C ARG A 96 2.79 12.10 21.08
N LEU A 97 2.27 11.58 19.96
CA LEU A 97 2.91 10.52 19.18
C LEU A 97 4.32 10.93 18.75
N PHE A 98 4.51 12.17 18.31
CA PHE A 98 5.82 12.69 17.91
C PHE A 98 6.85 12.59 19.05
N ASN A 99 6.51 13.04 20.26
CA ASN A 99 7.42 12.98 21.40
C ASN A 99 7.76 11.53 21.81
N LEU A 100 6.78 10.63 21.73
CA LEU A 100 6.97 9.20 22.01
C LEU A 100 7.88 8.55 20.96
N LEU A 101 7.61 8.80 19.68
CA LEU A 101 8.40 8.26 18.57
C LEU A 101 9.81 8.84 18.54
N GLU A 102 10.00 10.12 18.89
CA GLU A 102 11.32 10.72 19.05
C GLU A 102 12.12 10.01 20.15
N THR A 103 11.47 9.72 21.29
CA THR A 103 12.08 8.97 22.39
C THR A 103 12.49 7.56 21.97
N ASP A 104 11.61 6.85 21.24
CA ASP A 104 11.91 5.53 20.69
C ASP A 104 13.03 5.61 19.64
N SER A 105 13.08 6.68 18.83
CA SER A 105 14.11 6.87 17.78
C SER A 105 15.52 7.05 18.33
N ARG A 106 15.66 7.59 19.55
CA ARG A 106 16.95 7.66 20.25
C ARG A 106 17.50 6.29 20.63
N ARG A 107 16.62 5.29 20.78
CA ARG A 107 16.98 3.89 21.05
C ARG A 107 17.20 3.12 19.76
N ASN A 108 16.44 3.44 18.70
CA ASN A 108 16.52 2.81 17.39
C ASN A 108 16.57 3.86 16.28
N LEU A 109 17.76 4.09 15.72
CA LEU A 109 18.00 5.07 14.66
C LEU A 109 17.26 4.76 13.35
N GLN A 110 16.78 3.53 13.16
CA GLN A 110 15.96 3.18 11.99
C GLN A 110 14.60 3.87 11.99
N LEU A 111 14.17 4.46 13.12
CA LEU A 111 12.91 5.19 13.25
C LEU A 111 12.98 6.65 12.77
N THR A 112 14.17 7.20 12.51
CA THR A 112 14.33 8.61 12.12
C THR A 112 13.52 9.02 10.87
N PRO A 113 13.38 8.18 9.82
CA PRO A 113 12.50 8.48 8.70
C PRO A 113 11.03 8.65 9.12
N LEU A 114 10.53 7.80 10.02
CA LEU A 114 9.15 7.85 10.51
C LEU A 114 8.86 9.14 11.29
N VAL A 115 9.84 9.62 12.07
CA VAL A 115 9.75 10.91 12.78
C VAL A 115 9.62 12.08 11.80
N THR A 116 10.36 12.03 10.68
CA THR A 116 10.30 13.07 9.65
C THR A 116 8.96 13.08 8.92
N ASP A 117 8.44 11.91 8.58
CA ASP A 117 7.12 11.75 7.94
C ASP A 117 6.00 12.24 8.89
N LEU A 118 6.06 11.87 10.17
CA LEU A 118 5.12 12.32 11.19
C LEU A 118 5.12 13.84 11.38
N LEU A 119 6.29 14.48 11.30
CA LEU A 119 6.40 15.94 11.39
C LEU A 119 5.64 16.63 10.24
N ARG A 120 5.72 16.09 9.03
CA ARG A 120 4.99 16.61 7.85
C ARG A 120 3.48 16.42 8.02
N LEU A 121 3.05 15.24 8.45
CA LEU A 121 1.65 14.93 8.73
C LEU A 121 1.08 15.84 9.82
N ARG A 122 1.82 16.10 10.89
CA ARG A 122 1.43 17.03 11.96
C ARG A 122 1.21 18.45 11.43
N ALA A 123 2.09 18.94 10.55
CA ALA A 123 1.93 20.25 9.94
C ALA A 123 0.71 20.30 8.98
N GLN A 124 0.42 19.21 8.27
CA GLN A 124 -0.81 19.10 7.47
C GLN A 124 -2.07 19.09 8.35
N ALA A 125 -2.11 18.27 9.40
CA ALA A 125 -3.22 18.20 10.34
C ALA A 125 -3.49 19.55 11.04
N ALA A 126 -2.44 20.26 11.44
CA ALA A 126 -2.56 21.59 12.03
C ALA A 126 -3.15 22.61 11.04
N ARG A 127 -2.71 22.61 9.77
CA ARG A 127 -3.30 23.46 8.73
C ARG A 127 -4.76 23.13 8.47
N LEU A 128 -5.11 21.85 8.44
CA LEU A 128 -6.49 21.41 8.25
C LEU A 128 -7.38 21.84 9.43
N TYR A 129 -6.88 21.73 10.67
CA TYR A 129 -7.58 22.23 11.86
C TYR A 129 -7.84 23.75 11.78
N GLU A 130 -6.85 24.54 11.36
CA GLU A 130 -7.03 25.98 11.16
C GLU A 130 -8.05 26.28 10.04
N ALA A 131 -8.05 25.51 8.94
CA ALA A 131 -9.02 25.66 7.86
C ALA A 131 -10.47 25.36 8.32
N VAL A 132 -10.65 24.33 9.15
CA VAL A 132 -11.94 24.02 9.79
C VAL A 132 -12.35 25.15 10.75
N ASN A 133 -11.40 25.74 11.48
CA ASN A 133 -11.68 26.84 12.41
C ASN A 133 -12.08 28.14 11.71
N SER A 134 -11.42 28.47 10.59
CA SER A 134 -11.71 29.64 9.77
C SER A 134 -13.01 29.56 8.98
N ARG A 135 -13.74 28.43 9.09
CA ARG A 135 -14.97 28.13 8.34
C ARG A 135 -14.74 28.17 6.82
N SER A 136 -13.61 27.62 6.39
CA SER A 136 -13.34 27.40 4.96
C SER A 136 -14.41 26.49 4.34
N ASP A 137 -14.56 26.55 3.01
CA ASP A 137 -15.48 25.67 2.29
C ASP A 137 -15.10 24.19 2.53
N LEU A 138 -16.09 23.40 2.95
CA LEU A 138 -15.94 22.00 3.32
C LEU A 138 -15.39 21.15 2.16
N ASN A 139 -15.62 21.54 0.90
CA ASN A 139 -15.09 20.82 -0.25
C ASN A 139 -13.55 20.78 -0.29
N TYR A 140 -12.91 21.89 0.07
CA TYR A 140 -11.44 21.96 0.17
C TYR A 140 -10.93 21.16 1.36
N ILE A 141 -11.60 21.28 2.51
CA ILE A 141 -11.29 20.52 3.73
C ILE A 141 -11.36 19.01 3.47
N VAL A 142 -12.38 18.54 2.76
CA VAL A 142 -12.54 17.12 2.39
C VAL A 142 -11.39 16.63 1.51
N THR A 143 -10.97 17.46 0.54
CA THR A 143 -9.87 17.10 -0.36
C THR A 143 -8.55 17.00 0.40
N ASP A 144 -8.25 17.97 1.25
CA ASP A 144 -7.05 17.97 2.09
C ASP A 144 -7.08 16.83 3.12
N PHE A 145 -8.25 16.54 3.69
CA PHE A 145 -8.44 15.42 4.60
C PHE A 145 -8.18 14.07 3.93
N ARG A 146 -8.64 13.85 2.69
CA ARG A 146 -8.36 12.60 1.96
C ARG A 146 -6.87 12.36 1.76
N GLN A 147 -6.12 13.43 1.46
CA GLN A 147 -4.67 13.33 1.36
C GLN A 147 -4.05 13.01 2.72
N LEU A 148 -4.51 13.69 3.78
CA LEU A 148 -4.05 13.44 5.15
C LEU A 148 -4.33 12.00 5.62
N ASP A 149 -5.54 11.48 5.37
CA ASP A 149 -5.97 10.10 5.68
C ASP A 149 -5.07 9.08 4.96
N SER A 150 -4.86 9.27 3.64
CA SER A 150 -3.97 8.40 2.85
C SER A 150 -2.53 8.38 3.41
N ASP A 151 -1.96 9.55 3.66
CA ASP A 151 -0.60 9.68 4.21
C ASP A 151 -0.52 9.10 5.64
N TRP A 152 -1.57 9.29 6.44
CA TRP A 152 -1.66 8.78 7.82
C TRP A 152 -1.75 7.26 7.87
N ARG A 153 -2.67 6.64 7.12
CA ARG A 153 -2.80 5.16 7.07
C ARG A 153 -1.50 4.51 6.69
N LEU A 154 -0.80 5.14 5.76
CA LEU A 154 0.47 4.67 5.33
C LEU A 154 1.53 4.70 6.45
N LEU A 155 1.64 5.83 7.15
CA LEU A 155 2.53 5.97 8.28
C LEU A 155 2.15 4.99 9.42
N SER A 156 0.86 4.93 9.78
CA SER A 156 0.31 4.04 10.81
C SER A 156 0.70 2.58 10.54
N HIS A 157 0.52 2.11 9.30
CA HIS A 157 0.95 0.77 8.91
C HIS A 157 2.46 0.56 9.11
N ARG A 158 3.31 1.48 8.64
CA ARG A 158 4.77 1.35 8.84
C ARG A 158 5.16 1.32 10.32
N ILE A 159 4.56 2.19 11.13
CA ILE A 159 4.79 2.21 12.59
C ILE A 159 4.39 0.85 13.18
N SER A 160 3.21 0.32 12.84
CA SER A 160 2.73 -0.97 13.36
C SER A 160 3.62 -2.17 13.02
N GLN A 161 4.28 -2.15 11.85
CA GLN A 161 5.21 -3.19 11.42
C GLN A 161 6.60 -3.06 12.07
N THR A 162 6.88 -1.95 12.74
CA THR A 162 8.21 -1.67 13.26
C THR A 162 8.41 -2.33 14.62
N PRO A 163 9.42 -3.21 14.78
CA PRO A 163 9.65 -3.89 16.04
C PRO A 163 10.19 -2.92 17.10
N GLN A 164 10.01 -3.30 18.38
CA GLN A 164 10.58 -2.62 19.55
C GLN A 164 10.04 -1.20 19.82
N LEU A 165 8.87 -0.86 19.27
CA LEU A 165 8.18 0.37 19.67
C LEU A 165 7.62 0.25 21.08
N SER A 166 7.59 1.38 21.80
CA SER A 166 6.95 1.41 23.10
C SER A 166 5.43 1.22 22.97
N ARG A 167 4.81 0.62 23.98
CA ARG A 167 3.35 0.45 24.02
C ARG A 167 2.62 1.79 23.91
N GLY A 168 3.18 2.84 24.52
CA GLY A 168 2.62 4.20 24.42
C GLY A 168 2.56 4.73 23.00
N THR A 169 3.58 4.44 22.18
CA THR A 169 3.60 4.81 20.75
C THR A 169 2.48 4.09 20.00
N LEU A 170 2.33 2.77 20.20
CA LEU A 170 1.29 1.97 19.55
C LEU A 170 -0.13 2.40 19.97
N ASP A 171 -0.36 2.64 21.27
CA ASP A 171 -1.65 3.11 21.79
C ASP A 171 -2.03 4.49 21.19
N SER A 172 -1.04 5.35 20.97
CA SER A 172 -1.23 6.67 20.36
C SER A 172 -1.59 6.58 18.87
N VAL A 173 -0.94 5.65 18.13
CA VAL A 173 -1.31 5.34 16.74
C VAL A 173 -2.74 4.85 16.65
N GLU A 174 -3.14 3.88 17.48
CA GLU A 174 -4.51 3.35 17.50
C GLU A 174 -5.55 4.44 17.79
N ARG A 175 -5.21 5.39 18.69
CA ARG A 175 -6.09 6.52 18.99
C ARG A 175 -6.25 7.46 17.79
N ILE A 176 -5.18 7.76 17.06
CA ILE A 176 -5.28 8.57 15.83
C ILE A 176 -6.06 7.81 14.75
N ASP A 177 -5.86 6.50 14.58
CA ASP A 177 -6.64 5.67 13.65
C ASP A 177 -8.15 5.68 13.97
N ARG A 178 -8.52 5.75 15.25
CA ARG A 178 -9.92 5.91 15.64
C ARG A 178 -10.44 7.30 15.28
N ILE A 179 -9.69 8.36 15.57
CA ILE A 179 -10.07 9.75 15.25
C ILE A 179 -10.23 9.91 13.73
N ASP A 180 -9.28 9.41 12.95
CA ASP A 180 -9.31 9.43 11.48
C ASP A 180 -10.58 8.76 10.93
N ARG A 181 -10.91 7.55 11.40
CA ARG A 181 -12.16 6.85 11.03
C ARG A 181 -13.42 7.63 11.40
N GLU A 182 -13.43 8.26 12.58
CA GLU A 182 -14.57 9.10 13.00
C GLU A 182 -14.73 10.34 12.11
N VAL A 183 -13.63 10.99 11.72
CA VAL A 183 -13.64 12.12 10.78
C VAL A 183 -14.07 11.66 9.38
N GLY A 184 -13.55 10.54 8.88
CA GLY A 184 -13.96 9.92 7.62
C GLY A 184 -15.47 9.60 7.59
N THR A 185 -16.00 9.10 8.71
CA THR A 185 -17.45 8.82 8.88
C THR A 185 -18.28 10.11 8.80
N LEU A 186 -17.81 11.21 9.41
CA LEU A 186 -18.49 12.51 9.32
C LEU A 186 -18.56 13.02 7.89
N PHE A 187 -17.48 12.87 7.13
CA PHE A 187 -17.44 13.24 5.72
C PHE A 187 -18.06 12.20 4.78
N LYS A 188 -18.54 11.05 5.29
CA LYS A 188 -19.00 9.92 4.47
C LYS A 188 -18.00 9.57 3.36
N ILE A 189 -16.72 9.68 3.69
CA ILE A 189 -15.65 9.29 2.77
C ILE A 189 -15.48 7.80 2.95
N ASP A 190 -15.92 7.04 1.96
CA ASP A 190 -15.52 5.65 1.85
C ASP A 190 -13.99 5.58 1.75
N PRO A 191 -13.33 4.59 2.38
CA PRO A 191 -11.89 4.45 2.29
C PRO A 191 -11.49 4.40 0.82
N THR A 192 -10.82 5.45 0.34
CA THR A 192 -10.43 5.53 -1.06
C THR A 192 -9.26 4.60 -1.28
N LEU A 193 -9.57 3.41 -1.82
CA LEU A 193 -8.56 2.51 -2.34
C LEU A 193 -8.06 3.12 -3.65
N ASP A 194 -6.78 3.54 -3.71
CA ASP A 194 -6.16 3.87 -4.99
C ASP A 194 -6.02 2.58 -5.80
N SER A 195 -7.08 2.29 -6.55
CA SER A 195 -7.22 1.05 -7.31
C SER A 195 -6.16 0.97 -8.40
N ARG A 196 -5.70 2.11 -8.92
CA ARG A 196 -4.67 2.16 -9.96
C ARG A 196 -3.31 1.78 -9.39
N GLU A 197 -2.93 2.38 -8.27
CA GLU A 197 -1.65 2.07 -7.62
C GLU A 197 -1.66 0.62 -7.10
N LEU A 198 -2.75 0.19 -6.46
CA LEU A 198 -2.87 -1.19 -5.99
C LEU A 198 -2.82 -2.21 -7.14
N LEU A 199 -3.45 -1.91 -8.28
CA LEU A 199 -3.37 -2.73 -9.48
C LEU A 199 -1.93 -2.81 -10.01
N HIS A 200 -1.23 -1.68 -10.06
CA HIS A 200 0.16 -1.62 -10.49
C HIS A 200 1.07 -2.49 -9.59
N GLN A 201 0.94 -2.33 -8.28
CA GLN A 201 1.72 -3.08 -7.29
C GLN A 201 1.42 -4.58 -7.31
N THR A 202 0.15 -4.97 -7.44
CA THR A 202 -0.24 -6.39 -7.54
C THR A 202 0.27 -7.02 -8.84
N ALA A 203 0.26 -6.29 -9.96
CA ALA A 203 0.86 -6.76 -11.21
C ALA A 203 2.39 -6.97 -11.10
N MET A 204 3.11 -6.03 -10.47
CA MET A 204 4.54 -6.17 -10.21
C MET A 204 4.84 -7.38 -9.32
N LEU A 205 4.05 -7.58 -8.28
CA LEU A 205 4.17 -8.71 -7.37
C LEU A 205 3.91 -10.06 -8.07
N ALA A 206 2.87 -10.14 -8.91
CA ALA A 206 2.59 -11.35 -9.69
C ALA A 206 3.75 -11.68 -10.64
N SER A 207 4.34 -10.66 -11.29
CA SER A 207 5.52 -10.83 -12.13
C SER A 207 6.73 -11.33 -11.32
N ALA A 208 6.98 -10.75 -10.15
CA ALA A 208 8.08 -11.17 -9.27
C ALA A 208 7.93 -12.63 -8.79
N LEU A 209 6.71 -13.05 -8.44
CA LEU A 209 6.43 -14.44 -8.04
C LEU A 209 6.59 -15.42 -9.20
N ARG A 210 6.19 -15.03 -10.41
CA ARG A 210 6.43 -15.81 -11.62
C ARG A 210 7.92 -16.02 -11.86
N ASN A 211 8.71 -14.96 -11.82
CA ASN A 211 10.16 -15.03 -12.01
C ASN A 211 10.81 -15.88 -10.92
N LEU A 212 10.40 -15.74 -9.66
CA LEU A 212 10.86 -16.58 -8.56
C LEU A 212 10.56 -18.06 -8.82
N ALA A 213 9.37 -18.40 -9.31
CA ALA A 213 9.03 -19.78 -9.63
C ALA A 213 9.90 -20.34 -10.78
N ASP A 214 10.19 -19.52 -11.79
CA ASP A 214 11.06 -19.88 -12.91
C ASP A 214 12.52 -20.08 -12.42
N ASP A 215 13.03 -19.20 -11.55
CA ASP A 215 14.37 -19.30 -10.98
C ASP A 215 14.54 -20.57 -10.13
N ILE A 216 13.55 -20.90 -9.29
CA ILE A 216 13.53 -22.13 -8.48
C ILE A 216 13.54 -23.38 -9.39
N GLN A 217 12.85 -23.31 -10.54
CA GLN A 217 12.77 -24.43 -11.48
C GLN A 217 14.09 -24.66 -12.24
N LEU A 218 14.92 -23.63 -12.42
CA LEU A 218 16.20 -23.72 -13.13
C LEU A 218 17.35 -24.28 -12.26
N ASP A 219 17.18 -24.40 -10.95
CA ASP A 219 18.20 -24.97 -10.07
C ASP A 219 18.43 -26.45 -10.42
N PRO A 220 19.66 -26.88 -10.81
CA PRO A 220 19.94 -28.25 -11.21
C PRO A 220 19.74 -29.29 -10.09
N ASN A 221 19.62 -28.87 -8.83
CA ASN A 221 19.37 -29.75 -7.67
C ASN A 221 17.87 -29.98 -7.40
N VAL A 222 17.05 -30.14 -8.46
CA VAL A 222 15.59 -30.33 -8.34
C VAL A 222 15.25 -31.64 -7.62
N GLY A 223 15.12 -31.57 -6.30
CA GLY A 223 14.47 -32.61 -5.49
C GLY A 223 12.95 -32.42 -5.42
N ASN A 224 12.23 -33.42 -4.90
CA ASN A 224 10.77 -33.34 -4.67
C ASN A 224 10.35 -32.09 -3.86
N ARG A 225 11.22 -31.62 -2.97
CA ARG A 225 11.01 -30.39 -2.19
C ARG A 225 10.93 -29.14 -3.08
N MET A 226 11.78 -29.05 -4.11
CA MET A 226 11.85 -27.92 -5.03
C MET A 226 10.60 -27.86 -5.90
N ASN A 227 10.11 -29.01 -6.38
CA ASN A 227 8.84 -29.11 -7.10
C ASN A 227 7.66 -28.58 -6.26
N ASN A 228 7.63 -28.90 -4.98
CA ASN A 228 6.62 -28.36 -4.06
C ASN A 228 6.75 -26.84 -3.91
N LEU A 229 7.97 -26.30 -3.80
CA LEU A 229 8.22 -24.86 -3.73
C LEU A 229 7.76 -24.11 -4.99
N VAL A 230 8.02 -24.67 -6.18
CA VAL A 230 7.53 -24.11 -7.45
C VAL A 230 5.99 -24.09 -7.45
N MET A 231 5.35 -25.20 -7.06
CA MET A 231 3.90 -25.30 -7.00
C MET A 231 3.29 -24.27 -6.03
N GLU A 232 3.84 -24.13 -4.81
CA GLU A 232 3.35 -23.18 -3.82
C GLU A 232 3.57 -21.72 -4.27
N THR A 233 4.71 -21.42 -4.91
CA THR A 233 4.97 -20.11 -5.50
C THR A 233 3.96 -19.78 -6.61
N ARG A 234 3.61 -20.76 -7.46
CA ARG A 234 2.58 -20.59 -8.51
C ARG A 234 1.18 -20.39 -7.94
N LYS A 235 0.81 -21.11 -6.87
CA LYS A 235 -0.47 -20.88 -6.16
C LYS A 235 -0.54 -19.47 -5.61
N LEU A 236 0.58 -18.97 -5.07
CA LEU A 236 0.66 -17.61 -4.57
C LEU A 236 0.53 -16.57 -5.70
N GLU A 237 1.20 -16.79 -6.84
CA GLU A 237 1.03 -15.97 -8.06
C GLU A 237 -0.45 -15.89 -8.47
N GLN A 238 -1.14 -17.02 -8.53
CA GLN A 238 -2.57 -17.09 -8.87
C GLN A 238 -3.44 -16.32 -7.87
N GLN A 239 -3.11 -16.36 -6.57
CA GLN A 239 -3.82 -15.60 -5.54
C GLN A 239 -3.63 -14.08 -5.74
N VAL A 240 -2.43 -13.61 -6.08
CA VAL A 240 -2.21 -12.18 -6.41
C VAL A 240 -3.02 -11.76 -7.64
N ARG A 241 -3.05 -12.57 -8.70
CA ARG A 241 -3.89 -12.31 -9.89
C ARG A 241 -5.39 -12.34 -9.59
N ARG A 242 -5.81 -13.00 -8.51
CA ARG A 242 -7.21 -12.93 -8.04
C ARG A 242 -7.49 -11.57 -7.42
N VAL A 243 -6.59 -11.07 -6.58
CA VAL A 243 -6.70 -9.71 -6.01
C VAL A 243 -6.73 -8.67 -7.12
N GLU A 244 -5.84 -8.78 -8.12
CA GLU A 244 -5.81 -7.92 -9.31
C GLU A 244 -7.17 -7.83 -10.02
N ARG A 245 -7.81 -8.99 -10.27
CA ARG A 245 -9.15 -9.05 -10.88
C ARG A 245 -10.23 -8.38 -10.03
N LEU A 246 -10.20 -8.58 -8.70
CA LEU A 246 -11.17 -7.95 -7.81
C LEU A 246 -11.06 -6.43 -7.81
N ILE A 247 -9.84 -5.90 -7.95
CA ILE A 247 -9.61 -4.46 -8.08
C ILE A 247 -10.18 -3.94 -9.41
N LEU A 248 -9.93 -4.66 -10.52
CA LEU A 248 -10.49 -4.32 -11.84
C LEU A 248 -12.01 -4.36 -11.87
N ASP A 249 -12.59 -5.37 -11.21
CA ASP A 249 -14.04 -5.55 -11.09
C ASP A 249 -14.68 -4.58 -10.07
N GLN A 250 -13.88 -3.71 -9.44
CA GLN A 250 -14.32 -2.77 -8.40
C GLN A 250 -15.10 -3.46 -7.27
N ALA A 251 -14.62 -4.63 -6.85
CA ALA A 251 -15.19 -5.35 -5.73
C ALA A 251 -15.14 -4.52 -4.44
N SER A 252 -15.95 -4.88 -3.45
CA SER A 252 -15.94 -4.19 -2.16
C SER A 252 -14.56 -4.23 -1.52
N TYR A 253 -14.19 -3.14 -0.84
CA TYR A 253 -12.92 -3.02 -0.14
C TYR A 253 -12.66 -4.21 0.80
N ASP A 254 -13.65 -4.58 1.61
CA ASP A 254 -13.55 -5.71 2.54
C ASP A 254 -13.20 -7.02 1.82
N TYR A 255 -13.75 -7.22 0.62
CA TYR A 255 -13.47 -8.42 -0.15
C TYR A 255 -12.05 -8.43 -0.70
N ILE A 256 -11.58 -7.29 -1.24
CA ILE A 256 -10.20 -7.13 -1.69
C ILE A 256 -9.21 -7.37 -0.53
N VAL A 257 -9.46 -6.77 0.64
CA VAL A 257 -8.64 -6.95 1.84
C VAL A 257 -8.61 -8.39 2.30
N SER A 258 -9.76 -9.09 2.28
CA SER A 258 -9.82 -10.50 2.69
C SER A 258 -8.95 -11.41 1.81
N GLU A 259 -8.94 -11.18 0.50
CA GLU A 259 -8.15 -11.96 -0.46
C GLU A 259 -6.66 -11.61 -0.41
N TYR A 260 -6.34 -10.35 -0.11
CA TYR A 260 -4.97 -9.93 0.19
C TYR A 260 -4.43 -10.56 1.49
N ASN A 261 -5.23 -10.60 2.55
CA ASN A 261 -4.85 -11.27 3.80
C ASN A 261 -4.60 -12.76 3.61
N ARG A 262 -5.40 -13.42 2.76
CA ARG A 262 -5.16 -14.80 2.34
C ARG A 262 -3.80 -14.97 1.64
N PHE A 263 -3.48 -14.07 0.70
CA PHE A 263 -2.15 -14.03 0.07
C PHE A 263 -1.04 -13.89 1.14
N SER A 264 -1.17 -12.93 2.06
CA SER A 264 -0.18 -12.68 3.12
C SER A 264 0.08 -13.93 3.99
N SER A 265 -0.98 -14.65 4.36
CA SER A 265 -0.86 -15.90 5.12
C SER A 265 -0.12 -17.00 4.34
N MET A 266 -0.43 -17.17 3.05
CA MET A 266 0.27 -18.13 2.18
C MET A 266 1.75 -17.76 2.04
N TRP A 267 2.05 -16.48 1.82
CA TRP A 267 3.43 -15.98 1.75
C TRP A 267 4.20 -16.24 3.04
N GLY A 268 3.59 -15.99 4.21
CA GLY A 268 4.19 -16.28 5.51
C GLY A 268 4.54 -17.75 5.73
N THR A 269 3.83 -18.67 5.05
CA THR A 269 4.10 -20.11 5.10
C THR A 269 5.20 -20.53 4.10
N LEU A 270 5.28 -19.86 2.95
CA LEU A 270 6.28 -20.12 1.90
C LEU A 270 7.66 -19.57 2.28
N LEU A 271 7.71 -18.38 2.89
CA LEU A 271 8.95 -17.66 3.17
C LEU A 271 9.99 -18.46 3.99
N PRO A 272 9.63 -19.19 5.06
CA PRO A 272 10.58 -20.02 5.80
C PRO A 272 11.15 -21.16 4.96
N GLN A 273 10.37 -21.69 4.00
CA GLN A 273 10.79 -22.79 3.15
C GLN A 273 11.83 -22.34 2.11
N LEU A 274 11.63 -21.14 1.53
CA LEU A 274 12.58 -20.50 0.63
C LEU A 274 13.92 -20.13 1.32
N ARG A 275 13.91 -19.92 2.64
CA ARG A 275 15.15 -19.65 3.40
C ARG A 275 15.97 -20.91 3.69
N GLN A 276 15.37 -22.09 3.56
CA GLN A 276 16.00 -23.37 3.87
C GLN A 276 16.48 -24.12 2.62
N SER A 277 16.09 -23.67 1.42
CA SER A 277 16.63 -24.11 0.13
C SER A 277 17.89 -23.35 -0.20
#